data_AF-A0A3F2V654-F1
#
_entry.id   AF-A0A3F2V654-F1
#
_cell.length_a   1.000
_cell.length_b   1.000
_cell.length_c   1.000
_cell.angle_alpha   90.00
_cell.angle_beta   90.00
_cell.angle_gamma   90.00
#
_symmetry.space_group_name_H-M   'P 1'
#
loop_
_entity.id
_entity.type
_entity.pdbx_description
1 polymer ?
#
loop_
_entity_poly.entity_id
_entity_poly.type
_entity_poly.pdbx_seq_one_letter_code
_entity_poly.pdbx_strand_id
1 'polypeptide(L)'
;MKVIDINKWGKFTGREALCSLPLSVNEFSQRTGIELEEFAEDGLGVCYCAFIQIRHSKYFVQGFVSRDSKSPPLSIDMEGNQPQPMSCLQDLLMALGLTAQQLPWIKNDLAPPQWAILRQCDDGDAVEVSRYFRESAAQWVLKQLQSDRSDYVVSRV
;
A
#
# COMPACT_ATOMS: atom_id res chain seq x y z
N MET A 1 -9.14 -2.81 13.55
CA MET A 1 -9.12 -2.69 12.08
C MET A 1 -10.41 -2.02 11.66
N LYS A 2 -10.41 -1.13 10.65
CA LYS A 2 -11.65 -0.51 10.13
C LYS A 2 -11.55 -0.29 8.63
N VAL A 3 -12.68 -0.34 7.94
CA VAL A 3 -12.78 0.07 6.54
C VAL A 3 -12.65 1.59 6.44
N ILE A 4 -11.98 2.07 5.40
CA ILE A 4 -11.88 3.49 5.06
C ILE A 4 -12.29 3.70 3.61
N ASP A 5 -12.78 4.91 3.32
CA ASP A 5 -13.09 5.35 1.97
C ASP A 5 -11.80 5.53 1.14
N ILE A 6 -11.85 5.25 -0.17
CA ILE A 6 -10.72 5.43 -1.09
C ILE A 6 -10.15 6.85 -1.06
N ASN A 7 -10.98 7.88 -0.86
CA ASN A 7 -10.54 9.26 -0.75
C ASN A 7 -9.67 9.51 0.49
N LYS A 8 -9.69 8.62 1.48
CA LYS A 8 -8.81 8.65 2.66
C LYS A 8 -7.50 7.91 2.46
N TRP A 9 -7.34 7.12 1.38
CA TRP A 9 -6.10 6.41 1.06
C TRP A 9 -4.91 7.36 0.91
N GLY A 10 -5.13 8.51 0.26
CA GLY A 10 -4.09 9.47 -0.07
C GLY A 10 -3.89 9.52 -1.57
N LYS A 11 -4.14 10.71 -2.14
CA LYS A 11 -4.22 10.93 -3.60
C LYS A 11 -2.89 10.67 -4.34
N PHE A 12 -1.76 10.76 -3.64
CA PHE A 12 -0.41 10.77 -4.25
C PHE A 12 0.57 9.79 -3.62
N THR A 13 0.09 8.74 -2.95
CA THR A 13 1.00 7.80 -2.26
C THR A 13 1.36 6.59 -3.12
N GLY A 14 0.55 6.26 -4.13
CA GLY A 14 0.66 4.99 -4.84
C GLY A 14 0.38 3.79 -3.92
N ARG A 15 0.73 2.60 -4.40
CA ARG A 15 0.67 1.35 -3.61
C ARG A 15 2.01 0.65 -3.70
N GLU A 16 2.43 0.06 -2.59
CA GLU A 16 3.60 -0.83 -2.56
C GLU A 16 3.20 -2.16 -1.94
N ALA A 17 3.49 -3.25 -2.65
CA ALA A 17 3.18 -4.60 -2.17
C ALA A 17 3.91 -4.91 -0.88
N LEU A 18 3.18 -5.39 0.14
CA LEU A 18 3.72 -5.70 1.46
C LEU A 18 3.83 -7.21 1.68
N CYS A 19 2.74 -7.94 1.51
CA CYS A 19 2.70 -9.39 1.69
C CYS A 19 1.48 -10.02 1.01
N SER A 20 1.47 -11.35 0.96
CA SER A 20 0.28 -12.15 0.65
C SER A 20 -0.20 -12.86 1.91
N LEU A 21 -1.51 -12.94 2.12
CA LEU A 21 -2.12 -13.64 3.25
C LEU A 21 -2.51 -15.07 2.85
N PRO A 22 -2.41 -16.05 3.77
CA PRO A 22 -2.88 -17.41 3.54
C PRO A 22 -4.39 -17.53 3.73
N LEU A 23 -5.15 -16.51 3.31
CA LEU A 23 -6.60 -16.41 3.50
C LEU A 23 -7.25 -16.15 2.15
N SER A 24 -8.40 -16.78 1.91
CA SER A 24 -9.35 -16.39 0.89
C SER A 24 -10.13 -15.13 1.28
N VAL A 25 -10.86 -14.56 0.33
CA VAL A 25 -11.81 -13.44 0.55
C VAL A 25 -12.79 -13.79 1.68
N ASN A 26 -13.40 -14.97 1.63
CA ASN A 26 -14.38 -15.41 2.64
C ASN A 26 -13.76 -15.58 4.02
N GLU A 27 -12.60 -16.24 4.12
CA GLU A 27 -11.93 -16.42 5.42
C GLU A 27 -11.50 -15.09 6.02
N PHE A 28 -11.04 -14.15 5.19
CA PHE A 28 -10.71 -12.80 5.65
C PHE A 28 -11.94 -12.07 6.18
N SER A 29 -13.06 -12.09 5.45
CA SER A 29 -14.30 -11.43 5.90
C SER A 29 -14.84 -12.05 7.18
N GLN A 30 -14.85 -13.39 7.29
CA GLN A 30 -15.26 -14.08 8.51
C GLN A 30 -14.36 -13.74 9.70
N ARG A 31 -13.05 -13.65 9.48
CA ARG A 31 -12.07 -13.39 10.55
C ARG A 31 -12.11 -11.94 11.02
N THR A 32 -12.30 -10.99 10.11
CA THR A 32 -12.16 -9.55 10.39
C THR A 32 -13.49 -8.81 10.54
N GLY A 33 -14.59 -9.42 10.07
CA GLY A 33 -15.87 -8.75 9.91
C GLY A 33 -15.90 -7.71 8.79
N ILE A 34 -14.89 -7.71 7.89
CA ILE A 34 -14.78 -6.76 6.78
C ILE A 34 -15.18 -7.44 5.47
N GLU A 35 -16.25 -6.94 4.87
CA GLU A 35 -16.65 -7.32 3.51
C GLU A 35 -15.75 -6.61 2.49
N LEU A 36 -15.26 -7.37 1.51
CA LEU A 36 -14.53 -6.81 0.37
C LEU A 36 -15.53 -6.48 -0.75
N GLU A 37 -15.37 -5.30 -1.35
CA GLU A 37 -16.18 -4.83 -2.46
C GLU A 37 -15.81 -5.58 -3.73
N GLU A 38 -16.84 -6.09 -4.42
CA GLU A 38 -16.70 -6.80 -5.69
C GLU A 38 -16.66 -5.80 -6.86
N PHE A 39 -15.73 -6.00 -7.79
CA PHE A 39 -15.68 -5.26 -9.04
C PHE A 39 -15.21 -6.16 -10.19
N ALA A 40 -15.68 -5.86 -11.40
CA ALA A 40 -15.23 -6.53 -12.61
C ALA A 40 -13.93 -5.85 -13.11
N GLU A 41 -12.95 -6.67 -13.46
CA GLU A 41 -11.69 -6.25 -14.05
C GLU A 41 -11.51 -6.91 -15.43
N ASP A 42 -11.17 -6.09 -16.41
CA ASP A 42 -11.02 -6.50 -17.81
C ASP A 42 -9.79 -7.40 -18.00
N GLY A 43 -10.02 -8.71 -17.96
CA GLY A 43 -9.01 -9.74 -18.23
C GLY A 43 -8.71 -10.65 -17.04
N LEU A 44 -8.95 -10.19 -15.80
CA LEU A 44 -8.80 -10.99 -14.58
C LEU A 44 -10.15 -11.50 -14.03
N GLY A 45 -11.27 -11.01 -14.55
CA GLY A 45 -12.60 -11.45 -14.17
C GLY A 45 -13.13 -10.68 -12.95
N VAL A 46 -13.52 -11.39 -11.90
CA VAL A 46 -14.06 -10.77 -10.68
C VAL A 46 -12.94 -10.56 -9.67
N CYS A 47 -12.83 -9.34 -9.17
CA CYS A 47 -11.90 -8.93 -8.14
C CYS A 47 -12.65 -8.45 -6.89
N TYR A 48 -12.00 -8.58 -5.75
CA TYR A 48 -12.51 -8.13 -4.46
C TYR A 48 -11.48 -7.22 -3.83
N CYS A 49 -11.89 -6.05 -3.32
CA CYS A 49 -10.97 -5.20 -2.59
C CYS A 49 -11.58 -4.44 -1.42
N ALA A 50 -10.71 -3.96 -0.53
CA ALA A 50 -11.08 -3.06 0.55
C ALA A 50 -9.89 -2.19 0.93
N PHE A 51 -10.16 -0.93 1.25
CA PHE A 51 -9.21 -0.07 1.92
C PHE A 51 -9.45 -0.17 3.43
N ILE A 52 -8.42 -0.53 4.17
CA ILE A 52 -8.51 -0.69 5.62
C ILE A 52 -7.46 0.15 6.33
N GLN A 53 -7.76 0.50 7.57
CA GLN A 53 -6.83 1.15 8.48
C GLN A 53 -6.60 0.29 9.72
N ILE A 54 -5.33 0.06 10.04
CA ILE A 54 -4.88 -0.59 11.28
C ILE A 54 -3.97 0.42 11.98
N ARG A 55 -4.39 0.88 13.16
CA ARG A 55 -3.74 1.99 13.88
C ARG A 55 -3.56 3.21 12.97
N HIS A 56 -2.31 3.57 12.64
CA HIS A 56 -1.97 4.74 11.82
C HIS A 56 -1.65 4.39 10.37
N SER A 57 -1.63 3.10 10.02
CA SER A 57 -1.27 2.62 8.69
C SER A 57 -2.49 2.23 7.88
N LYS A 58 -2.45 2.50 6.58
CA LYS A 58 -3.49 2.12 5.63
C LYS A 58 -3.01 0.98 4.75
N TYR A 59 -3.92 0.06 4.49
CA TYR A 59 -3.68 -1.12 3.67
C TYR A 59 -4.76 -1.26 2.60
N PHE A 60 -4.34 -1.69 1.42
CA PHE A 60 -5.23 -2.08 0.35
C PHE A 60 -5.20 -3.60 0.27
N VAL A 61 -6.36 -4.21 0.50
CA VAL A 61 -6.55 -5.66 0.46
C VAL A 61 -7.16 -5.99 -0.89
N GLN A 62 -6.60 -6.96 -1.61
CA GLN A 62 -7.17 -7.43 -2.87
C GLN A 62 -7.16 -8.96 -2.98
N GLY A 63 -8.21 -9.50 -3.57
CA GLY A 63 -8.35 -10.90 -3.94
C GLY A 63 -8.83 -11.04 -5.37
N PHE A 64 -8.47 -12.16 -6.00
CA PHE A 64 -8.87 -12.50 -7.35
C PHE A 64 -9.71 -13.78 -7.31
N VAL A 65 -10.58 -13.98 -8.30
CA VAL A 65 -11.39 -15.19 -8.54
C VAL A 65 -12.65 -15.31 -7.67
N SER A 66 -13.60 -16.15 -8.11
CA SER A 66 -14.84 -16.50 -7.40
C SER A 66 -14.63 -16.83 -5.92
N ARG A 67 -15.54 -16.31 -5.09
CA ARG A 67 -15.63 -16.44 -3.62
C ARG A 67 -15.53 -17.89 -3.11
N ASP A 68 -15.92 -18.86 -3.93
CA ASP A 68 -16.10 -20.27 -3.55
C ASP A 68 -15.01 -21.22 -4.11
N SER A 69 -14.05 -20.69 -4.87
CA SER A 69 -12.90 -21.47 -5.33
C SER A 69 -11.86 -21.60 -4.21
N LYS A 70 -10.89 -22.54 -4.33
CA LYS A 70 -9.64 -22.47 -3.55
C LYS A 70 -8.90 -21.20 -4.00
N SER A 71 -9.34 -20.06 -3.50
CA SER A 71 -8.96 -18.76 -4.03
C SER A 71 -7.46 -18.54 -3.86
N PRO A 72 -6.81 -17.82 -4.80
CA PRO A 72 -5.46 -17.36 -4.59
C PRO A 72 -5.36 -16.52 -3.31
N PRO A 73 -4.17 -16.49 -2.68
CA PRO A 73 -3.95 -15.73 -1.45
C PRO A 73 -4.25 -14.25 -1.66
N LEU A 74 -4.89 -13.61 -0.68
CA LEU A 74 -5.11 -12.17 -0.69
C LEU A 74 -3.78 -11.42 -0.72
N SER A 75 -3.68 -10.39 -1.56
CA SER A 75 -2.55 -9.47 -1.61
C SER A 75 -2.84 -8.26 -0.73
N ILE A 76 -1.82 -7.83 0.01
CA ILE A 76 -1.85 -6.66 0.86
C ILE A 76 -0.80 -5.68 0.37
N ASP A 77 -1.26 -4.48 0.03
CA ASP A 77 -0.41 -3.34 -0.29
C ASP A 77 -0.51 -2.29 0.81
N MET A 78 0.57 -1.53 1.00
CA MET A 78 0.62 -0.33 1.86
C MET A 78 0.73 0.93 1.00
N GLU A 79 0.59 2.10 1.63
CA GLU A 79 0.90 3.38 1.00
C GLU A 79 2.36 3.37 0.48
N GLY A 80 2.58 3.79 -0.77
CA GLY A 80 3.91 3.73 -1.42
C GLY A 80 4.94 4.71 -0.85
N ASN A 81 4.55 5.54 0.11
CA ASN A 81 5.40 6.44 0.89
C ASN A 81 5.48 6.07 2.38
N GLN A 82 5.04 4.86 2.75
CA GLN A 82 5.03 4.41 4.15
C GLN A 82 6.46 4.38 4.74
N PRO A 83 6.79 5.20 5.75
CA PRO A 83 8.15 5.26 6.30
C PRO A 83 8.57 4.01 7.08
N GLN A 84 7.63 3.22 7.59
CA GLN A 84 7.92 2.07 8.47
C GLN A 84 7.22 0.77 8.00
N PRO A 85 7.67 0.13 6.90
CA PRO A 85 7.08 -1.11 6.39
C PRO A 85 7.05 -2.26 7.39
N MET A 86 8.13 -2.42 8.15
CA MET A 86 8.21 -3.48 9.17
C MET A 86 7.12 -3.32 10.24
N SER A 87 6.91 -2.11 10.74
CA SER A 87 5.84 -1.82 11.69
C SER A 87 4.46 -2.07 11.08
N CYS A 88 4.28 -1.75 9.80
CA CYS A 88 3.03 -2.05 9.09
C CYS A 88 2.77 -3.55 9.00
N LEU A 89 3.79 -4.35 8.69
CA LEU A 89 3.67 -5.80 8.66
C LEU A 89 3.32 -6.35 10.05
N GLN A 90 3.99 -5.88 11.10
CA GLN A 90 3.74 -6.31 12.48
C GLN A 90 2.31 -5.99 12.94
N ASP A 91 1.82 -4.78 12.65
CA ASP A 91 0.46 -4.36 13.00
C ASP A 91 -0.60 -5.16 12.27
N LEU A 92 -0.36 -5.48 11.00
CA LEU A 92 -1.21 -6.35 10.19
C LEU A 92 -1.26 -7.77 10.76
N LEU A 93 -0.09 -8.38 11.00
CA LEU A 93 0.03 -9.73 11.55
C LEU A 93 -0.66 -9.85 12.91
N MET A 94 -0.43 -8.87 13.79
CA MET A 94 -1.07 -8.80 15.11
C MET A 94 -2.59 -8.67 14.99
N ALA A 95 -3.09 -7.83 14.08
CA ALA A 95 -4.53 -7.64 13.87
C ALA A 95 -5.22 -8.88 13.29
N LEU A 96 -4.49 -9.73 12.55
CA LEU A 96 -5.02 -10.94 11.93
C LEU A 96 -4.75 -12.22 12.75
N GLY A 97 -4.04 -12.11 13.86
CA GLY A 97 -3.60 -13.26 14.66
C GLY A 97 -2.69 -14.22 13.87
N LEU A 98 -1.82 -13.66 13.02
CA LEU A 98 -0.90 -14.42 12.17
C LEU A 98 0.56 -14.16 12.59
N THR A 99 1.44 -15.07 12.20
CA THR A 99 2.89 -14.88 12.24
C THR A 99 3.48 -14.78 10.83
N ALA A 100 4.69 -14.23 10.71
CA ALA A 100 5.36 -14.08 9.42
C ALA A 100 5.58 -15.42 8.70
N GLN A 101 5.82 -16.50 9.44
CA GLN A 101 6.04 -17.85 8.88
C GLN A 101 4.79 -18.42 8.19
N GLN A 102 3.61 -17.89 8.49
CA GLN A 102 2.35 -18.32 7.88
C GLN A 102 2.08 -17.60 6.54
N LEU A 103 2.85 -16.56 6.20
CA LEU A 103 2.62 -15.79 4.99
C LEU A 103 3.22 -16.52 3.77
N PRO A 104 2.42 -16.76 2.70
CA PRO A 104 2.94 -17.34 1.46
C PRO A 104 4.03 -16.49 0.80
N TRP A 105 3.97 -15.18 1.00
CA TRP A 105 4.94 -14.23 0.47
C TRP A 105 5.00 -12.97 1.34
N ILE A 106 6.20 -12.43 1.49
CA ILE A 106 6.48 -11.15 2.14
C ILE A 106 7.45 -10.39 1.24
N LYS A 107 7.31 -9.07 1.15
CA LYS A 107 8.30 -8.20 0.52
C LYS A 107 9.68 -8.47 1.12
N ASN A 108 10.66 -8.78 0.26
CA ASN A 108 12.02 -9.16 0.69
C ASN A 108 12.74 -8.04 1.45
N ASP A 109 12.50 -6.78 1.07
CA ASP A 109 13.11 -5.61 1.69
C ASP A 109 12.03 -4.72 2.32
N LEU A 110 12.06 -4.66 3.66
CA LEU A 110 11.19 -3.83 4.48
C LEU A 110 11.93 -2.61 5.03
N ALA A 111 13.05 -2.23 4.43
CA ALA A 111 13.74 -0.97 4.71
C ALA A 111 12.85 0.23 4.40
N PRO A 112 13.13 1.41 4.98
CA PRO A 112 12.44 2.64 4.64
C PRO A 112 12.57 2.99 3.14
N PRO A 113 11.62 3.77 2.58
CA PRO A 113 11.72 4.28 1.22
C PRO A 113 13.03 5.07 1.01
N GLN A 114 13.56 5.08 -0.22
CA GLN A 114 14.87 5.68 -0.54
C GLN A 114 14.78 6.80 -1.58
N TRP A 115 13.64 7.00 -2.23
CA TRP A 115 13.48 8.02 -3.26
C TRP A 115 12.73 9.21 -2.71
N ALA A 116 13.45 10.29 -2.41
CA ALA A 116 12.89 11.52 -1.86
C ALA A 116 12.50 12.50 -2.96
N ILE A 117 11.36 13.17 -2.78
CA ILE A 117 11.02 14.41 -3.47
C ILE A 117 11.52 15.56 -2.61
N LEU A 118 12.42 16.35 -3.16
CA LEU A 118 13.02 17.51 -2.51
C LEU A 118 12.51 18.79 -3.18
N ARG A 119 12.16 19.80 -2.39
CA ARG A 119 11.89 21.16 -2.87
C ARG A 119 13.14 22.02 -2.67
N GLN A 120 13.63 22.61 -3.74
CA GLN A 120 14.72 23.59 -3.70
C GLN A 120 14.20 24.89 -3.07
N CYS A 121 14.93 25.43 -2.11
CA CYS A 121 14.63 26.71 -1.47
C CYS A 121 15.52 27.82 -2.05
N ASP A 122 15.10 29.07 -1.88
CA ASP A 122 15.78 30.24 -2.47
C ASP A 122 17.20 30.48 -1.89
N ASP A 123 17.48 29.92 -0.71
CA ASP A 123 18.78 29.94 -0.04
C ASP A 123 19.76 28.87 -0.54
N GLY A 124 19.32 28.01 -1.47
CA GLY A 124 20.11 26.90 -2.02
C GLY A 124 20.01 25.60 -1.24
N ASP A 125 19.26 25.57 -0.12
CA ASP A 125 18.97 24.34 0.61
C ASP A 125 17.82 23.56 -0.03
N ALA A 126 17.75 22.25 0.27
CA ALA A 126 16.69 21.38 -0.21
C ALA A 126 15.90 20.79 0.97
N VAL A 127 14.58 20.91 0.93
CA VAL A 127 13.68 20.35 1.96
C VAL A 127 13.00 19.10 1.42
N GLU A 128 13.09 18.00 2.16
CA GLU A 128 12.34 16.79 1.83
C GLU A 128 10.84 16.97 2.05
N VAL A 129 10.07 16.70 1.01
CA VAL A 129 8.61 16.82 1.01
C VAL A 129 7.94 15.48 1.24
N SER A 130 8.47 14.42 0.61
CA SER A 130 7.97 13.05 0.75
C SER A 130 8.99 12.06 0.24
N ARG A 131 8.83 10.77 0.57
CA ARG A 131 9.75 9.69 0.20
C ARG A 131 9.01 8.44 -0.26
N TYR A 132 9.52 7.73 -1.27
CA TYR A 132 8.88 6.58 -1.91
C TYR A 132 9.82 5.39 -2.09
N PHE A 133 9.24 4.19 -2.22
CA PHE A 133 10.00 2.96 -2.46
C PHE A 133 10.61 2.88 -3.86
N ARG A 134 9.93 3.46 -4.86
CA ARG A 134 10.31 3.39 -6.27
C ARG A 134 10.54 4.77 -6.84
N GLU A 135 11.60 4.91 -7.63
CA GLU A 135 11.87 6.14 -8.38
C GLU A 135 10.68 6.53 -9.26
N SER A 136 10.09 5.57 -9.97
CA SER A 136 8.94 5.82 -10.86
C SER A 136 7.72 6.37 -10.10
N ALA A 137 7.50 5.94 -8.86
CA ALA A 137 6.44 6.48 -8.01
C ALA A 137 6.75 7.94 -7.61
N ALA A 138 7.98 8.21 -7.16
CA ALA A 138 8.42 9.57 -6.84
C ALA A 138 8.33 10.51 -8.06
N GLN A 139 8.74 10.03 -9.24
CA GLN A 139 8.67 10.77 -10.51
C GLN A 139 7.22 11.02 -10.95
N TRP A 140 6.32 10.04 -10.78
CA TRP A 140 4.90 10.24 -11.08
C TRP A 140 4.30 11.31 -10.17
N VAL A 141 4.59 11.28 -8.87
CA VAL A 141 4.13 12.32 -7.93
C VAL A 141 4.77 13.67 -8.25
N LEU A 142 6.06 13.71 -8.60
CA LEU A 142 6.74 14.93 -9.03
C LEU A 142 5.99 15.58 -10.21
N LYS A 143 5.57 14.81 -11.21
CA LYS A 143 4.77 15.33 -12.33
C LYS A 143 3.43 15.93 -11.90
N GLN A 144 2.80 15.39 -10.85
CA GLN A 144 1.57 15.95 -10.30
C GLN A 144 1.82 17.24 -9.50
N LEU A 145 2.99 17.39 -8.88
CA LEU A 145 3.38 18.62 -8.17
C LEU A 145 3.88 19.71 -9.12
N GLN A 146 4.55 19.32 -10.21
CA GLN A 146 5.11 20.23 -11.20
C GLN A 146 4.08 20.92 -12.09
N SER A 147 2.82 20.47 -12.09
CA SER A 147 1.74 21.28 -12.67
C SER A 147 1.61 22.64 -12.00
N ASP A 148 2.11 22.75 -10.76
CA ASP A 148 1.92 23.93 -9.91
C ASP A 148 3.22 24.73 -9.71
N ARG A 149 4.43 24.11 -9.72
CA ARG A 149 5.76 24.79 -9.54
C ARG A 149 6.98 23.99 -10.05
N SER A 150 8.06 24.67 -10.47
CA SER A 150 9.25 24.07 -11.11
C SER A 150 10.45 23.76 -10.20
N ASP A 151 10.32 23.88 -8.88
CA ASP A 151 11.40 23.82 -7.89
C ASP A 151 11.59 22.44 -7.21
N TYR A 152 10.94 21.39 -7.74
CA TYR A 152 10.99 20.05 -7.17
C TYR A 152 11.90 19.11 -7.96
N VAL A 153 12.65 18.27 -7.24
CA VAL A 153 13.53 17.22 -7.81
C VAL A 153 13.34 15.89 -7.08
N VAL A 154 13.61 14.78 -7.78
CA VAL A 154 13.70 13.44 -7.18
C VAL A 154 15.15 13.06 -6.98
N SER A 155 15.50 12.58 -5.79
CA SER A 155 16.84 12.09 -5.47
C SER A 155 16.77 10.82 -4.64
N ARG A 156 17.83 10.01 -4.71
CA ARG A 156 18.02 8.87 -3.82
C ARG A 156 18.72 9.32 -2.54
N VAL A 157 18.21 8.88 -1.39
CA VAL A 157 18.71 9.19 -0.05
C VAL A 157 19.12 7.93 0.71
#